data_AF-A0AAV5LVZ5-F1
#
_entry.id   AF-A0AAV5LVZ5-F1
#
_cell.length_a   1.000
_cell.length_b   1.000
_cell.length_c   1.000
_cell.angle_alpha   90.00
_cell.angle_beta   90.00
_cell.angle_gamma   90.00
#
_symmetry.space_group_name_H-M   'P 1'
#
loop_
_entity.id
_entity.type
_entity.pdbx_description
1 polymer ?
#
loop_
_entity_poly.entity_id
_entity_poly.type
_entity_poly.pdbx_seq_one_letter_code
_entity_poly.pdbx_strand_id
1 'polypeptide(L)'
;MPAEPLWLIELFARRQSPTVGSIDVYESQGGNDLPSTGDFRSDVKDATIEIIQYLYLHDSPFTVNIYPFLSLHGNNHFPIEFAFFDGESTWVKDGDRIYTNVFDANLDTLVSALDKNGFSNMTIIIGEVGWQTDGDKNTNTQNARRFNQGLLEHAMSGNGTPARGGPINVYLFSLIDKNAKDINAGTFERYWGIFKFDRKPKYELDLMGKNGNKGLAAVEGVRYLSKRWCVFNPDATDLEDLPDSISYACAHSDCIVLGYGSSYNHLNPEGNASYAFNMYYQVNNQNDGNCDFSRLAIVTDEDPSDKVCQFPVMIADGSPVMLRRGALGYFA
;
A
#
# COMPACT_ATOMS: atom_id res chain seq x y z
N MET A 1 -25.10 1.82 26.00
CA MET A 1 -23.86 2.60 26.11
C MET A 1 -22.73 1.65 25.75
N PRO A 2 -22.12 1.73 24.56
CA PRO A 2 -20.96 0.90 24.29
C PRO A 2 -19.81 1.42 25.15
N ALA A 3 -19.12 0.50 25.81
CA ALA A 3 -17.99 0.77 26.69
C ALA A 3 -16.84 1.42 25.90
N GLU A 4 -16.16 2.39 26.53
CA GLU A 4 -14.92 2.97 26.04
C GLU A 4 -13.89 1.85 25.79
N PRO A 5 -13.37 1.68 24.57
CA PRO A 5 -12.37 0.67 24.31
C PRO A 5 -11.01 1.22 24.74
N LEU A 6 -10.67 1.08 26.03
CA LEU A 6 -9.32 1.39 26.54
C LEU A 6 -8.23 0.47 25.96
N TRP A 7 -8.61 -0.63 25.31
CA TRP A 7 -7.72 -1.63 24.70
C TRP A 7 -7.34 -1.32 23.23
N LEU A 8 -7.96 -0.32 22.62
CA LEU A 8 -7.70 0.14 21.24
C LEU A 8 -6.25 0.64 21.04
N ILE A 9 -5.57 0.88 22.15
CA ILE A 9 -4.57 1.93 22.29
C ILE A 9 -3.14 1.36 22.38
N GLU A 10 -2.98 0.07 22.76
CA GLU A 10 -1.67 -0.60 22.94
C GLU A 10 -0.75 -0.68 21.69
N LEU A 11 -1.23 -0.26 20.51
CA LEU A 11 -0.53 -0.46 19.23
C LEU A 11 -0.21 0.79 18.42
N PHE A 12 -0.46 1.98 18.95
CA PHE A 12 -0.13 3.22 18.23
C PHE A 12 1.38 3.47 18.07
N ALA A 13 2.23 2.77 18.84
CA ALA A 13 3.66 3.11 18.90
C ALA A 13 4.65 1.96 19.11
N ARG A 14 4.21 0.70 19.30
CA ARG A 14 5.15 -0.40 19.60
C ARG A 14 5.46 -1.25 18.36
N ARG A 15 6.56 -0.86 17.70
CA ARG A 15 7.36 -1.61 16.70
C ARG A 15 6.74 -1.73 15.31
N GLN A 16 7.24 -0.92 14.39
CA GLN A 16 7.39 -1.28 12.98
C GLN A 16 8.87 -1.19 12.57
N SER A 17 9.28 -2.13 11.72
CA SER A 17 10.66 -2.40 11.27
C SER A 17 11.46 -1.16 10.85
N PRO A 18 12.80 -1.11 11.08
CA PRO A 18 13.61 0.08 10.86
C PRO A 18 13.80 0.34 9.36
N THR A 19 13.06 1.30 8.84
CA THR A 19 13.46 2.01 7.61
C THR A 19 13.50 3.50 7.90
N VAL A 20 14.59 4.13 7.44
CA VAL A 20 14.85 5.56 7.58
C VAL A 20 13.68 6.36 7.03
N GLY A 21 13.02 7.15 7.88
CA GLY A 21 11.89 8.02 7.52
C GLY A 21 10.48 7.54 7.92
N SER A 22 10.35 6.36 8.55
CA SER A 22 9.09 5.83 9.07
C SER A 22 8.69 6.45 10.42
N ILE A 23 7.43 6.26 10.85
CA ILE A 23 6.68 6.69 12.07
C ILE A 23 7.37 6.37 13.41
N ASP A 24 8.61 5.93 13.36
CA ASP A 24 9.36 5.34 14.45
C ASP A 24 10.15 6.40 15.25
N VAL A 25 9.60 7.60 15.49
CA VAL A 25 10.31 8.64 16.28
C VAL A 25 9.48 9.26 17.39
N TYR A 26 8.16 9.10 17.37
CA TYR A 26 7.27 9.56 18.44
C TYR A 26 6.31 8.46 18.88
N GLU A 27 5.86 8.57 20.12
CA GLU A 27 4.94 7.63 20.75
C GLU A 27 4.10 8.33 21.81
N SER A 28 2.91 7.81 22.09
CA SER A 28 2.15 8.23 23.26
C SER A 28 2.79 7.66 24.52
N GLN A 29 2.88 8.47 25.58
CA GLN A 29 3.50 8.09 26.86
C GLN A 29 2.45 7.73 27.92
N GLY A 30 2.87 7.01 28.97
CA GLY A 30 2.06 6.86 30.19
C GLY A 30 0.96 5.78 30.17
N GLY A 31 0.99 4.85 29.21
CA GLY A 31 0.20 3.61 29.23
C GLY A 31 -1.29 3.73 28.89
N ASN A 32 -1.80 4.94 28.68
CA ASN A 32 -3.16 5.20 28.18
C ASN A 32 -3.17 5.52 26.67
N ASP A 33 -2.00 5.43 26.00
CA ASP A 33 -1.60 5.83 24.63
C ASP A 33 -2.47 6.90 23.91
N LEU A 34 -2.93 7.91 24.66
CA LEU A 34 -3.71 9.03 24.13
C LEU A 34 -2.83 10.00 23.32
N PRO A 35 -3.35 10.63 22.25
CA PRO A 35 -2.58 11.58 21.44
C PRO A 35 -1.93 12.71 22.24
N SER A 36 -2.62 13.28 23.25
CA SER A 36 -2.10 14.34 24.13
C SER A 36 -0.87 13.93 24.93
N THR A 37 -0.64 12.63 25.14
CA THR A 37 0.54 12.13 25.82
C THR A 37 1.74 11.91 24.89
N GLY A 38 1.61 12.20 23.58
CA GLY A 38 2.67 12.11 22.58
C GLY A 38 3.97 12.81 22.96
N ASP A 39 5.10 12.13 22.81
CA ASP A 39 6.47 12.67 22.91
C ASP A 39 7.40 11.89 21.96
N PHE A 40 8.59 12.43 21.68
CA PHE A 40 9.60 11.69 20.92
C PHE A 40 10.15 10.53 21.75
N ARG A 41 10.39 9.39 21.11
CA ARG A 41 10.89 8.20 21.80
C ARG A 41 12.25 8.46 22.42
N SER A 42 12.43 8.02 23.66
CA SER A 42 13.62 8.33 24.45
C SER A 42 14.96 7.91 23.81
N ASP A 43 14.97 6.87 22.97
CA ASP A 43 16.17 6.33 22.31
C ASP A 43 16.65 7.16 21.11
N VAL A 44 15.76 7.96 20.51
CA VAL A 44 16.06 8.81 19.33
C VAL A 44 15.69 10.29 19.54
N LYS A 45 15.22 10.65 20.74
CA LYS A 45 14.67 11.98 21.05
C LYS A 45 15.66 13.11 20.74
N ASP A 46 16.88 13.03 21.26
CA ASP A 46 17.87 14.10 21.12
C ASP A 46 18.22 14.37 19.64
N ALA A 47 18.47 13.31 18.87
CA ALA A 47 18.77 13.42 17.44
C ALA A 47 17.56 13.96 16.65
N THR A 48 16.35 13.53 17.01
CA THR A 48 15.11 14.00 16.37
C THR A 48 14.89 15.50 16.65
N ILE A 49 15.12 15.95 17.88
CA ILE A 49 15.02 17.36 18.26
C ILE A 49 16.07 18.19 17.52
N GLU A 50 17.31 17.72 17.37
CA GLU A 50 18.35 18.43 16.62
C GLU A 50 17.92 18.66 15.15
N ILE A 51 17.36 17.64 14.51
CA ILE A 51 16.82 17.74 13.14
C ILE A 51 15.65 18.72 13.07
N ILE A 52 14.69 18.60 13.99
CA ILE A 52 13.51 19.50 14.06
C ILE A 52 13.95 20.94 14.29
N GLN A 53 14.90 21.18 15.18
CA GLN A 53 15.45 22.50 15.44
C GLN A 53 16.10 23.09 14.20
N TYR A 54 16.89 22.31 13.46
CA TYR A 54 17.50 22.75 12.20
C TYR A 54 16.43 23.13 11.17
N LEU A 55 15.41 22.28 10.98
CA LEU A 55 14.31 22.54 10.04
C LEU A 55 13.53 23.79 10.44
N TYR A 56 13.24 23.95 11.74
CA TYR A 56 12.49 25.07 12.28
C TYR A 56 13.21 26.41 12.07
N LEU A 57 14.53 26.45 12.28
CA LEU A 57 15.35 27.66 12.08
C LEU A 57 15.46 28.10 10.62
N HIS A 58 15.13 27.22 9.67
CA HIS A 58 15.21 27.47 8.23
C HIS A 58 13.82 27.42 7.55
N ASP A 59 12.74 27.62 8.30
CA ASP A 59 11.35 27.61 7.81
C ASP A 59 11.03 26.37 6.95
N SER A 60 11.64 25.23 7.28
CA SER A 60 11.51 23.98 6.54
C SER A 60 10.52 23.04 7.26
N PRO A 61 9.66 22.33 6.51
CA PRO A 61 8.67 21.45 7.12
C PRO A 61 9.30 20.17 7.68
N PHE A 62 8.72 19.65 8.75
CA PHE A 62 8.98 18.29 9.22
C PHE A 62 8.10 17.30 8.46
N THR A 63 8.71 16.40 7.70
CA THR A 63 7.99 15.40 6.90
C THR A 63 7.95 14.07 7.65
N VAL A 64 6.76 13.49 7.77
CA VAL A 64 6.52 12.21 8.44
C VAL A 64 5.65 11.32 7.56
N ASN A 65 5.90 10.02 7.55
CA ASN A 65 4.96 9.07 6.95
C ASN A 65 3.89 8.73 7.99
N ILE A 66 2.65 8.39 7.62
CA ILE A 66 1.61 7.90 8.55
C ILE A 66 0.89 6.73 7.89
N TYR A 67 0.85 5.58 8.57
CA TYR A 67 0.34 4.32 8.02
C TYR A 67 -0.71 3.69 8.95
N PRO A 68 -1.96 4.19 8.93
CA PRO A 68 -3.09 3.65 9.71
C PRO A 68 -3.26 2.13 9.65
N PHE A 69 -3.04 1.54 8.48
CA PHE A 69 -3.14 0.10 8.27
C PHE A 69 -2.29 -0.71 9.25
N LEU A 70 -1.11 -0.22 9.62
CA LEU A 70 -0.20 -1.02 10.43
C LEU A 70 -0.70 -1.20 11.87
N SER A 71 -1.57 -0.31 12.36
CA SER A 71 -2.30 -0.52 13.64
C SER A 71 -3.26 -1.71 13.56
N LEU A 72 -3.93 -1.89 12.41
CA LEU A 72 -4.82 -3.03 12.15
C LEU A 72 -4.03 -4.33 11.91
N HIS A 73 -2.89 -4.26 11.24
CA HIS A 73 -2.03 -5.42 10.98
C HIS A 73 -1.39 -5.96 12.28
N GLY A 74 -0.93 -5.08 13.16
CA GLY A 74 -0.33 -5.47 14.45
C GLY A 74 -1.34 -5.93 15.50
N ASN A 75 -2.62 -5.58 15.37
CA ASN A 75 -3.66 -5.86 16.38
C ASN A 75 -4.94 -6.44 15.77
N ASN A 76 -5.16 -7.73 16.00
CA ASN A 76 -6.37 -8.41 15.52
C ASN A 76 -7.68 -7.90 16.14
N HIS A 77 -7.63 -7.21 17.28
CA HIS A 77 -8.80 -6.63 17.92
C HIS A 77 -9.05 -5.19 17.46
N PHE A 78 -8.10 -4.54 16.79
CA PHE A 78 -8.25 -3.14 16.39
C PHE A 78 -9.58 -2.93 15.65
N PRO A 79 -10.40 -1.95 16.06
CA PRO A 79 -11.69 -1.69 15.45
C PRO A 79 -11.46 -1.12 14.07
N ILE A 80 -11.62 -1.98 13.08
CA ILE A 80 -11.39 -1.72 11.66
C ILE A 80 -12.01 -0.41 11.18
N GLU A 81 -13.18 -0.06 11.69
CA GLU A 81 -13.90 1.17 11.33
C GLU A 81 -13.13 2.44 11.74
N PHE A 82 -12.37 2.40 12.84
CA PHE A 82 -11.51 3.52 13.27
C PHE A 82 -10.31 3.74 12.34
N ALA A 83 -9.99 2.76 11.48
CA ALA A 83 -8.94 2.93 10.48
C ALA A 83 -9.37 3.83 9.31
N PHE A 84 -10.68 4.07 9.16
CA PHE A 84 -11.27 4.84 8.05
C PHE A 84 -11.86 6.16 8.54
N PHE A 85 -12.36 6.97 7.59
CA PHE A 85 -12.84 8.33 7.83
C PHE A 85 -14.36 8.45 7.93
N ASP A 86 -15.07 7.32 8.03
CA ASP A 86 -16.53 7.29 7.97
C ASP A 86 -17.20 7.79 9.27
N GLY A 87 -16.46 7.83 10.38
CA GLY A 87 -16.82 8.60 11.57
C GLY A 87 -17.96 8.07 12.47
N GLU A 88 -18.53 6.90 12.22
CA GLU A 88 -19.83 6.56 12.81
C GLU A 88 -19.85 5.54 13.97
N SER A 89 -18.84 4.68 14.16
CA SER A 89 -18.97 3.53 15.09
C SER A 89 -17.95 3.46 16.22
N THR A 90 -16.79 4.10 16.07
CA THR A 90 -15.68 4.03 17.04
C THR A 90 -15.02 5.40 17.18
N TRP A 91 -14.77 5.83 18.42
CA TRP A 91 -14.06 7.07 18.71
C TRP A 91 -13.18 6.92 19.95
N VAL A 92 -12.15 7.76 20.03
CA VAL A 92 -11.26 7.90 21.19
C VAL A 92 -11.41 9.32 21.72
N LYS A 93 -11.66 9.45 23.03
CA LYS A 93 -11.72 10.75 23.69
C LYS A 93 -10.44 11.00 24.47
N ASP A 94 -9.92 12.20 24.30
CA ASP A 94 -8.67 12.66 24.90
C ASP A 94 -8.85 14.09 25.41
N GLY A 95 -9.20 14.21 26.70
CA GLY A 95 -9.70 15.47 27.27
C GLY A 95 -10.98 15.92 26.56
N ASP A 96 -10.92 17.10 25.94
CA ASP A 96 -12.02 17.70 25.16
C ASP A 96 -11.98 17.33 23.66
N ARG A 97 -10.94 16.61 23.21
CA ARG A 97 -10.77 16.18 21.82
C ARG A 97 -11.44 14.83 21.60
N ILE A 98 -12.10 14.68 20.45
CA ILE A 98 -12.69 13.43 20.00
C ILE A 98 -12.05 13.07 18.67
N TYR A 99 -11.39 11.92 18.63
CA TYR A 99 -10.84 11.33 17.43
C TYR A 99 -11.82 10.28 16.91
N THR A 100 -12.19 10.39 15.64
CA THR A 100 -13.08 9.45 14.96
C THR A 100 -12.35 8.56 13.95
N ASN A 101 -11.08 8.86 13.69
CA ASN A 101 -10.19 8.07 12.85
C ASN A 101 -8.77 8.05 13.44
N VAL A 102 -8.05 6.98 13.13
CA VAL A 102 -6.69 6.70 13.61
C VAL A 102 -5.64 7.64 13.02
N PHE A 103 -5.89 8.20 11.83
CA PHE A 103 -4.96 9.13 11.17
C PHE A 103 -4.83 10.43 11.97
N ASP A 104 -5.96 11.03 12.36
CA ASP A 104 -5.98 12.23 13.20
C ASP A 104 -5.35 11.97 14.56
N ALA A 105 -5.67 10.83 15.18
CA ALA A 105 -5.09 10.45 16.46
C ALA A 105 -3.56 10.34 16.37
N ASN A 106 -3.04 9.71 15.32
CA ASN A 106 -1.60 9.55 15.13
C ASN A 106 -0.90 10.89 14.81
N LEU A 107 -1.50 11.72 13.94
CA LEU A 107 -0.98 13.04 13.63
C LEU A 107 -0.96 13.93 14.89
N ASP A 108 -1.99 13.86 15.73
CA ASP A 108 -2.05 14.65 16.96
C ASP A 108 -1.12 14.14 18.08
N THR A 109 -0.69 12.88 18.01
CA THR A 109 0.43 12.39 18.82
C THR A 109 1.72 13.13 18.45
N LEU A 110 2.00 13.31 17.15
CA LEU A 110 3.15 14.09 16.68
C LEU A 110 3.00 15.59 17.03
N VAL A 111 1.81 16.16 16.85
CA VAL A 111 1.53 17.56 17.26
C VAL A 111 1.85 17.75 18.74
N SER A 112 1.40 16.83 19.60
CA SER A 112 1.66 16.89 21.03
C SER A 112 3.15 16.73 21.37
N ALA A 113 3.87 15.88 20.64
CA ALA A 113 5.33 15.74 20.78
C ALA A 113 6.07 17.02 20.38
N LEU A 114 5.70 17.65 19.28
CA LEU A 114 6.27 18.93 18.83
C LEU A 114 5.98 20.04 19.85
N ASP A 115 4.74 20.14 20.33
CA ASP A 115 4.33 21.14 21.33
C ASP A 115 5.16 21.04 22.61
N LYS A 116 5.28 19.83 23.17
CA LYS A 116 6.07 19.58 24.39
C LYS A 116 7.53 19.96 24.28
N ASN A 117 8.09 19.88 23.08
CA ASN A 117 9.49 20.17 22.82
C ASN A 117 9.69 21.59 22.23
N GLY A 118 8.66 22.45 22.25
CA GLY A 118 8.78 23.88 21.94
C GLY A 118 8.60 24.24 20.46
N PHE A 119 8.08 23.32 19.63
CA PHE A 119 7.94 23.47 18.18
C PHE A 119 6.48 23.51 17.72
N SER A 120 5.60 24.18 18.49
CA SER A 120 4.15 24.19 18.22
C SER A 120 3.72 24.70 16.85
N ASN A 121 4.53 25.56 16.23
CA ASN A 121 4.25 26.11 14.90
C ASN A 121 4.99 25.36 13.77
N MET A 122 5.63 24.22 14.06
CA MET A 122 6.30 23.44 13.04
C MET A 122 5.32 23.01 11.95
N THR A 123 5.66 23.32 10.70
CA THR A 123 4.89 22.86 9.53
C THR A 123 5.11 21.37 9.35
N ILE A 124 4.03 20.61 9.21
CA ILE A 124 4.08 19.16 9.00
C ILE A 124 3.65 18.83 7.57
N ILE A 125 4.36 17.90 6.93
CA ILE A 125 3.97 17.27 5.68
C ILE A 125 3.83 15.77 5.91
N ILE A 126 2.73 15.18 5.46
CA ILE A 126 2.57 13.73 5.44
C ILE A 126 3.24 13.21 4.16
N GLY A 127 4.44 12.65 4.29
CA GLY A 127 5.29 12.22 3.17
C GLY A 127 4.82 10.94 2.48
N GLU A 128 4.20 10.03 3.23
CA GLU A 128 3.59 8.81 2.71
C GLU A 128 2.38 8.46 3.57
N VAL A 129 1.25 8.21 2.94
CA VAL A 129 0.03 7.68 3.56
C VAL A 129 -0.80 7.00 2.50
N GLY A 130 -1.48 5.90 2.81
CA GLY A 130 -2.31 5.19 1.85
C GLY A 130 -2.89 3.92 2.43
N TRP A 131 -3.35 3.03 1.54
CA TRP A 131 -3.85 1.71 1.91
C TRP A 131 -3.63 0.71 0.77
N GLN A 132 -3.21 -0.50 1.13
CA GLN A 132 -2.83 -1.56 0.19
C GLN A 132 -4.05 -2.28 -0.37
N THR A 133 -3.94 -2.78 -1.59
CA THR A 133 -5.05 -3.47 -2.26
C THR A 133 -4.96 -4.99 -2.20
N ASP A 134 -3.88 -5.55 -1.66
CA ASP A 134 -3.65 -6.99 -1.60
C ASP A 134 -2.50 -7.33 -0.64
N GLY A 135 -2.30 -8.63 -0.39
CA GLY A 135 -1.20 -9.16 0.40
C GLY A 135 -1.46 -9.30 1.90
N ASP A 136 -2.68 -9.02 2.37
CA ASP A 136 -3.16 -9.22 3.74
C ASP A 136 -4.71 -9.24 3.80
N LYS A 137 -5.30 -9.87 4.82
CA LYS A 137 -6.75 -10.05 5.01
C LYS A 137 -7.59 -8.78 4.89
N ASN A 138 -7.04 -7.61 5.25
CA ASN A 138 -7.76 -6.33 5.23
C ASN A 138 -7.35 -5.41 4.07
N THR A 139 -6.54 -5.93 3.16
CA THR A 139 -6.03 -5.23 1.98
C THR A 139 -6.77 -5.72 0.75
N ASN A 140 -7.63 -4.87 0.21
CA ASN A 140 -8.42 -5.13 -0.99
C ASN A 140 -8.76 -3.78 -1.64
N THR A 141 -9.19 -3.81 -2.90
CA THR A 141 -9.51 -2.58 -3.64
C THR A 141 -10.64 -1.77 -3.01
N GLN A 142 -11.59 -2.41 -2.33
CA GLN A 142 -12.69 -1.75 -1.64
C GLN A 142 -12.20 -0.92 -0.45
N ASN A 143 -11.40 -1.52 0.44
CA ASN A 143 -10.81 -0.84 1.59
C ASN A 143 -9.80 0.21 1.16
N ALA A 144 -9.00 -0.07 0.13
CA ALA A 144 -8.06 0.91 -0.39
C ALA A 144 -8.76 2.16 -0.94
N ARG A 145 -9.85 1.96 -1.70
CA ARG A 145 -10.72 3.05 -2.15
C ARG A 145 -11.34 3.80 -0.98
N ARG A 146 -11.92 3.07 -0.01
CA ARG A 146 -12.57 3.64 1.18
C ARG A 146 -11.61 4.55 1.94
N PHE A 147 -10.41 4.07 2.24
CA PHE A 147 -9.40 4.83 2.96
C PHE A 147 -8.87 6.01 2.15
N ASN A 148 -8.40 5.77 0.91
CA ASN A 148 -7.74 6.83 0.14
C ASN A 148 -8.71 7.94 -0.26
N GLN A 149 -9.97 7.61 -0.55
CA GLN A 149 -11.00 8.62 -0.83
C GLN A 149 -11.32 9.43 0.44
N GLY A 150 -11.53 8.76 1.58
CA GLY A 150 -11.79 9.43 2.86
C GLY A 150 -10.64 10.33 3.31
N LEU A 151 -9.39 9.89 3.13
CA LEU A 151 -8.19 10.69 3.39
C LEU A 151 -8.16 11.97 2.54
N LEU A 152 -8.42 11.85 1.23
CA LEU A 152 -8.41 12.99 0.32
C LEU A 152 -9.53 13.98 0.66
N GLU A 153 -10.74 13.50 0.95
CA GLU A 153 -11.86 14.33 1.40
C GLU A 153 -11.53 15.05 2.71
N HIS A 154 -10.96 14.33 3.67
CA HIS A 154 -10.54 14.89 4.95
C HIS A 154 -9.46 15.96 4.78
N ALA A 155 -8.38 15.67 4.06
CA ALA A 155 -7.28 16.62 3.84
C ALA A 155 -7.74 17.86 3.05
N MET A 156 -8.59 17.68 2.03
CA MET A 156 -9.11 18.77 1.19
C MET A 156 -10.21 19.60 1.87
N SER A 157 -10.81 19.11 2.96
CA SER A 157 -11.79 19.87 3.75
C SER A 157 -11.18 21.13 4.39
N GLY A 158 -9.87 21.11 4.66
CA GLY A 158 -9.15 22.18 5.35
C GLY A 158 -9.44 22.29 6.85
N ASN A 159 -10.19 21.33 7.42
CA ASN A 159 -10.54 21.34 8.84
C ASN A 159 -9.35 21.01 9.75
N GLY A 160 -8.40 20.23 9.26
CA GLY A 160 -7.28 19.72 10.06
C GLY A 160 -7.72 18.64 11.03
N THR A 161 -6.97 18.50 12.12
CA THR A 161 -7.19 17.51 13.18
C THR A 161 -7.82 18.16 14.43
N PRO A 162 -8.31 17.37 15.40
CA PRO A 162 -8.83 17.90 16.67
C PRO A 162 -7.84 18.79 17.46
N ALA A 163 -6.53 18.58 17.37
CA ALA A 163 -5.52 19.41 18.03
C ALA A 163 -5.02 20.56 17.16
N ARG A 164 -5.03 20.42 15.84
CA ARG A 164 -4.46 21.40 14.91
C ARG A 164 -5.35 21.58 13.68
N GLY A 165 -6.09 22.68 13.68
CA GLY A 165 -6.90 23.08 12.53
C GLY A 165 -6.05 23.57 11.35
N GLY A 166 -6.65 23.52 10.15
CA GLY A 166 -6.03 24.01 8.91
C GLY A 166 -5.74 22.91 7.88
N PRO A 167 -5.17 23.27 6.72
CA PRO A 167 -4.93 22.31 5.64
C PRO A 167 -3.85 21.29 6.02
N ILE A 168 -4.06 20.03 5.60
CA ILE A 168 -3.10 18.94 5.76
C ILE A 168 -2.43 18.69 4.41
N ASN A 169 -1.11 18.85 4.35
CA ASN A 169 -0.32 18.51 3.15
C ASN A 169 -0.01 17.02 3.15
N VAL A 170 -0.51 16.27 2.16
CA VAL A 170 -0.35 14.81 2.09
C VAL A 170 0.19 14.36 0.74
N TYR A 171 1.05 13.34 0.77
CA TYR A 171 1.50 12.59 -0.39
C TYR A 171 0.94 11.17 -0.31
N LEU A 172 0.08 10.85 -1.27
CA LEU A 172 -0.55 9.53 -1.35
C LEU A 172 0.48 8.47 -1.80
N PHE A 173 0.70 7.47 -0.98
CA PHE A 173 1.57 6.34 -1.25
C PHE A 173 0.73 5.15 -1.78
N SER A 174 0.90 4.70 -3.02
CA SER A 174 1.79 5.26 -4.06
C SER A 174 1.16 5.18 -5.45
N LEU A 175 1.88 5.66 -6.46
CA LEU A 175 1.35 5.70 -7.83
C LEU A 175 1.12 4.29 -8.42
N ILE A 176 2.09 3.38 -8.27
CA ILE A 176 2.06 2.02 -8.84
C ILE A 176 2.51 1.00 -7.80
N ASP A 177 2.05 -0.25 -7.96
CA ASP A 177 2.57 -1.39 -7.21
C ASP A 177 4.07 -1.61 -7.49
N LYS A 178 4.80 -2.04 -6.47
CA LYS A 178 6.27 -2.20 -6.51
C LYS A 178 6.64 -3.66 -6.26
N ASN A 179 6.59 -4.47 -7.33
CA ASN A 179 6.86 -5.91 -7.28
C ASN A 179 8.29 -6.28 -6.80
N ALA A 180 9.25 -5.36 -6.87
CA ALA A 180 10.61 -5.54 -6.37
C ALA A 180 10.82 -5.02 -4.93
N LYS A 181 9.76 -4.58 -4.24
CA LYS A 181 9.86 -4.10 -2.86
C LYS A 181 10.08 -5.29 -1.91
N ASP A 182 10.96 -5.06 -0.95
CA ASP A 182 11.19 -5.97 0.17
C ASP A 182 9.89 -6.19 0.97
N ILE A 183 9.71 -7.40 1.50
CA ILE A 183 8.48 -7.83 2.17
C ILE A 183 8.71 -8.17 3.65
N ASN A 184 9.80 -7.72 4.26
CA ASN A 184 10.11 -8.03 5.68
C ASN A 184 9.02 -7.51 6.64
N ALA A 185 8.33 -6.43 6.28
CA ALA A 185 7.21 -5.90 7.06
C ALA A 185 5.89 -6.64 6.78
N GLY A 186 5.80 -7.41 5.69
CA GLY A 186 4.63 -8.16 5.28
C GLY A 186 4.46 -8.21 3.76
N THR A 187 3.68 -9.17 3.29
CA THR A 187 3.38 -9.40 1.87
C THR A 187 2.63 -8.24 1.21
N PHE A 188 1.90 -7.45 1.99
CA PHE A 188 1.18 -6.25 1.54
C PHE A 188 2.11 -5.14 0.99
N GLU A 189 3.40 -5.17 1.30
CA GLU A 189 4.35 -4.11 0.96
C GLU A 189 4.45 -3.81 -0.54
N ARG A 190 4.06 -4.73 -1.40
CA ARG A 190 4.12 -4.56 -2.86
C ARG A 190 2.86 -3.93 -3.47
N TYR A 191 1.77 -3.77 -2.71
CA TYR A 191 0.42 -3.52 -3.23
C TYR A 191 -0.21 -2.16 -2.88
N TRP A 192 0.61 -1.13 -2.69
CA TRP A 192 0.18 0.24 -2.32
C TRP A 192 -0.29 1.10 -3.51
N GLY A 193 -0.12 0.64 -4.74
CA GLY A 193 -0.40 1.42 -5.94
C GLY A 193 -1.89 1.76 -6.11
N ILE A 194 -2.18 2.98 -6.57
CA ILE A 194 -3.50 3.37 -7.09
C ILE A 194 -3.69 2.92 -8.55
N PHE A 195 -2.59 2.67 -9.27
CA PHE A 195 -2.55 2.09 -10.62
C PHE A 195 -1.88 0.71 -10.63
N LYS A 196 -2.29 -0.13 -11.58
CA LYS A 196 -1.61 -1.37 -11.95
C LYS A 196 -0.31 -1.07 -12.72
N PHE A 197 0.51 -2.10 -12.97
CA PHE A 197 1.74 -1.99 -13.77
C PHE A 197 1.50 -1.43 -15.18
N ASP A 198 0.31 -1.69 -15.75
CA ASP A 198 -0.11 -1.21 -17.06
C ASP A 198 -0.77 0.18 -17.02
N ARG A 199 -0.67 0.89 -15.89
CA ARG A 199 -1.22 2.23 -15.66
C ARG A 199 -2.74 2.31 -15.78
N LYS A 200 -3.45 1.19 -15.64
CA LYS A 200 -4.90 1.22 -15.41
C LYS A 200 -5.19 1.47 -13.93
N PRO A 201 -6.20 2.31 -13.61
CA PRO A 201 -6.64 2.49 -12.24
C PRO A 201 -7.02 1.16 -11.59
N LYS A 202 -6.68 0.97 -10.32
CA LYS A 202 -7.11 -0.20 -9.54
C LYS A 202 -8.51 -0.01 -8.95
N TYR A 203 -8.93 1.23 -8.78
CA TYR A 203 -10.24 1.64 -8.30
C TYR A 203 -10.48 3.11 -8.66
N GLU A 204 -11.75 3.52 -8.62
CA GLU A 204 -12.14 4.92 -8.77
C GLU A 204 -11.68 5.75 -7.58
N LEU A 205 -11.04 6.90 -7.86
CA LEU A 205 -10.52 7.83 -6.85
C LEU A 205 -10.62 9.27 -7.39
N ASP A 206 -11.23 10.17 -6.64
CA ASP A 206 -11.26 11.61 -6.95
C ASP A 206 -10.17 12.33 -6.17
N LEU A 207 -9.07 12.66 -6.86
CA LEU A 207 -7.91 13.34 -6.27
C LEU A 207 -8.21 14.73 -5.71
N MET A 208 -9.36 15.33 -6.08
CA MET A 208 -9.76 16.63 -5.56
C MET A 208 -10.51 16.53 -4.23
N GLY A 209 -10.90 15.32 -3.79
CA GLY A 209 -11.68 15.11 -2.57
C GLY A 209 -13.07 15.77 -2.60
N LYS A 210 -13.65 15.99 -3.80
CA LYS A 210 -14.95 16.69 -3.97
C LYS A 210 -16.10 15.76 -4.30
N ASN A 211 -15.83 14.46 -4.43
CA ASN A 211 -16.79 13.45 -4.88
C ASN A 211 -17.47 13.83 -6.21
N GLY A 212 -16.70 14.46 -7.11
CA GLY A 212 -17.21 15.10 -8.32
C GLY A 212 -17.33 14.19 -9.55
N ASN A 213 -17.27 12.86 -9.37
CA ASN A 213 -17.24 11.84 -10.44
C ASN A 213 -16.08 11.98 -11.45
N LYS A 214 -14.97 12.64 -11.09
CA LYS A 214 -13.73 12.64 -11.88
C LYS A 214 -12.76 11.61 -11.33
N GLY A 215 -12.86 10.40 -11.86
CA GLY A 215 -11.97 9.29 -11.53
C GLY A 215 -10.58 9.42 -12.14
N LEU A 216 -9.73 8.45 -11.79
CA LEU A 216 -8.41 8.28 -12.39
C LEU A 216 -8.55 7.87 -13.86
N ALA A 217 -7.68 8.42 -14.72
CA ALA A 217 -7.64 8.05 -16.14
C ALA A 217 -6.55 7.01 -16.40
N ALA A 218 -6.89 5.98 -17.17
CA ALA A 218 -5.89 5.03 -17.68
C ALA A 218 -5.03 5.67 -18.78
N VAL A 219 -3.79 5.22 -18.89
CA VAL A 219 -2.97 5.55 -20.06
C VAL A 219 -3.44 4.73 -21.26
N GLU A 220 -3.66 5.41 -22.38
CA GLU A 220 -4.02 4.77 -23.65
C GLU A 220 -2.79 4.27 -24.41
N GLY A 221 -2.99 3.29 -25.31
CA GLY A 221 -1.94 2.81 -26.21
C GLY A 221 -0.88 1.91 -25.57
N VAL A 222 -1.12 1.38 -24.35
CA VAL A 222 -0.25 0.37 -23.73
C VAL A 222 -0.25 -0.88 -24.60
N ARG A 223 0.95 -1.29 -25.05
CA ARG A 223 1.16 -2.50 -25.84
C ARG A 223 1.47 -3.65 -24.90
N TYR A 224 0.81 -4.78 -25.12
CA TYR A 224 1.03 -6.02 -24.38
C TYR A 224 1.75 -7.03 -25.27
N LEU A 225 2.37 -8.03 -24.65
CA LEU A 225 2.79 -9.24 -25.32
C LEU A 225 1.57 -9.99 -25.89
N SER A 226 1.83 -11.07 -26.63
CA SER A 226 0.78 -11.91 -27.21
C SER A 226 -0.12 -12.48 -26.10
N LYS A 227 -1.41 -12.65 -26.40
CA LYS A 227 -2.38 -13.26 -25.47
C LYS A 227 -2.16 -14.78 -25.41
N ARG A 228 -1.16 -15.17 -24.62
CA ARG A 228 -0.76 -16.55 -24.37
C ARG A 228 -0.34 -16.66 -22.91
N TRP A 229 -0.66 -17.79 -22.29
CA TRP A 229 -0.41 -18.04 -20.87
C TRP A 229 0.28 -19.38 -20.69
N CYS A 230 1.09 -19.48 -19.64
CA CYS A 230 1.66 -20.74 -19.20
C CYS A 230 0.83 -21.30 -18.05
N VAL A 231 0.20 -22.45 -18.23
CA VAL A 231 -0.71 -23.05 -17.25
C VAL A 231 -0.25 -24.45 -16.87
N PHE A 232 -0.75 -24.97 -15.73
CA PHE A 232 -0.54 -26.36 -15.35
C PHE A 232 -1.05 -27.30 -16.45
N ASN A 233 -0.26 -28.32 -16.77
CA ASN A 233 -0.61 -29.31 -17.78
C ASN A 233 -1.58 -30.34 -17.18
N PRO A 234 -2.86 -30.38 -17.60
CA PRO A 234 -3.84 -31.31 -17.04
C PRO A 234 -3.52 -32.78 -17.35
N ASP A 235 -2.68 -33.03 -18.36
CA ASP A 235 -2.23 -34.38 -18.74
C ASP A 235 -0.95 -34.81 -18.00
N ALA A 236 -0.42 -33.99 -17.08
CA ALA A 236 0.77 -34.33 -16.31
C ALA A 236 0.46 -35.47 -15.32
N THR A 237 1.13 -36.61 -15.50
CA THR A 237 0.96 -37.80 -14.64
C THR A 237 2.01 -37.90 -13.54
N ASP A 238 3.16 -37.26 -13.71
CA ASP A 238 4.25 -37.23 -12.75
C ASP A 238 4.31 -35.85 -12.13
N LEU A 239 4.03 -35.76 -10.81
CA LEU A 239 3.90 -34.51 -10.07
C LEU A 239 4.99 -34.35 -8.99
N GLU A 240 6.03 -35.20 -9.01
CA GLU A 240 7.10 -35.19 -8.01
C GLU A 240 7.75 -33.79 -7.92
N ASP A 241 8.02 -33.17 -9.07
CA ASP A 241 8.69 -31.87 -9.18
C ASP A 241 7.74 -30.66 -9.02
N LEU A 242 6.43 -30.87 -8.78
CA LEU A 242 5.45 -29.78 -8.78
C LEU A 242 5.71 -28.73 -7.68
N PRO A 243 5.96 -29.11 -6.41
CA PRO A 243 6.25 -28.13 -5.36
C PRO A 243 7.51 -27.31 -5.65
N ASP A 244 8.56 -27.94 -6.18
CA ASP A 244 9.83 -27.29 -6.50
C ASP A 244 9.70 -26.37 -7.71
N SER A 245 8.92 -26.77 -8.72
CA SER A 245 8.61 -25.95 -9.90
C SER A 245 7.83 -24.68 -9.55
N ILE A 246 6.82 -24.80 -8.68
CA ILE A 246 6.07 -23.65 -8.15
C ILE A 246 7.01 -22.74 -7.36
N SER A 247 7.82 -23.32 -6.47
CA SER A 247 8.78 -22.57 -5.65
C SER A 247 9.80 -21.82 -6.52
N TYR A 248 10.32 -22.45 -7.58
CA TYR A 248 11.23 -21.84 -8.53
C TYR A 248 10.58 -20.67 -9.28
N ALA A 249 9.37 -20.86 -9.79
CA ALA A 249 8.62 -19.82 -10.48
C ALA A 249 8.41 -18.59 -9.58
N CYS A 250 7.99 -18.82 -8.32
CA CYS A 250 7.72 -17.77 -7.35
C CYS A 250 8.98 -17.14 -6.72
N ALA A 251 10.13 -17.80 -6.78
CA ALA A 251 11.41 -17.19 -6.43
C ALA A 251 11.88 -16.17 -7.50
N HIS A 252 11.41 -16.30 -8.74
CA HIS A 252 11.84 -15.48 -9.88
C HIS A 252 10.71 -14.62 -10.47
N SER A 253 9.55 -14.58 -9.81
CA SER A 253 8.39 -13.77 -10.19
C SER A 253 7.52 -13.44 -8.97
N ASP A 254 6.48 -12.61 -9.12
CA ASP A 254 5.63 -12.21 -7.99
C ASP A 254 4.39 -13.10 -7.85
N CYS A 255 4.44 -14.04 -6.91
CA CYS A 255 3.33 -14.93 -6.57
C CYS A 255 2.60 -14.54 -5.28
N ILE A 256 2.86 -13.36 -4.70
CA ILE A 256 2.37 -13.04 -3.34
C ILE A 256 0.84 -13.14 -3.22
N VAL A 257 0.12 -12.81 -4.29
CA VAL A 257 -1.35 -12.87 -4.34
C VAL A 257 -1.94 -14.28 -4.09
N LEU A 258 -1.13 -15.33 -4.21
CA LEU A 258 -1.52 -16.72 -3.90
C LEU A 258 -1.49 -17.02 -2.40
N GLY A 259 -0.86 -16.16 -1.59
CA GLY A 259 -0.71 -16.35 -0.16
C GLY A 259 -2.04 -16.24 0.61
N TYR A 260 -2.07 -16.83 1.80
CA TYR A 260 -3.23 -16.76 2.69
C TYR A 260 -3.67 -15.30 2.94
N GLY A 261 -4.98 -15.06 2.82
CA GLY A 261 -5.57 -13.73 3.01
C GLY A 261 -5.40 -12.76 1.85
N SER A 262 -4.72 -13.16 0.77
CA SER A 262 -4.60 -12.39 -0.47
C SER A 262 -5.73 -12.70 -1.46
N SER A 263 -5.84 -11.91 -2.53
CA SER A 263 -6.99 -11.97 -3.44
C SER A 263 -7.17 -13.29 -4.18
N TYR A 264 -6.11 -14.08 -4.40
CA TYR A 264 -6.17 -15.34 -5.19
C TYR A 264 -6.09 -16.60 -4.31
N ASN A 265 -6.27 -16.46 -3.00
CA ASN A 265 -6.26 -17.56 -2.05
C ASN A 265 -7.42 -18.58 -2.26
N HIS A 266 -8.36 -18.31 -3.17
CA HIS A 266 -9.46 -19.23 -3.53
C HIS A 266 -9.09 -20.25 -4.60
N LEU A 267 -7.96 -20.09 -5.28
CA LEU A 267 -7.54 -21.00 -6.34
C LEU A 267 -7.27 -22.40 -5.78
N ASN A 268 -7.63 -23.42 -6.57
CA ASN A 268 -7.24 -24.80 -6.27
C ASN A 268 -5.72 -24.99 -6.56
N PRO A 269 -5.13 -26.15 -6.18
CA PRO A 269 -3.70 -26.38 -6.40
C PRO A 269 -3.24 -26.21 -7.86
N GLU A 270 -4.04 -26.64 -8.83
CA GLU A 270 -3.75 -26.50 -10.26
C GLU A 270 -3.78 -25.03 -10.71
N GLY A 271 -4.73 -24.25 -10.19
CA GLY A 271 -4.84 -22.81 -10.42
C GLY A 271 -3.65 -22.06 -9.82
N ASN A 272 -3.22 -22.43 -8.61
CA ASN A 272 -2.01 -21.87 -7.98
C ASN A 272 -0.76 -22.16 -8.83
N ALA A 273 -0.59 -23.41 -9.27
CA ALA A 273 0.51 -23.79 -10.15
C ALA A 273 0.47 -23.00 -11.46
N SER A 274 -0.71 -22.93 -12.09
CA SER A 274 -0.91 -22.17 -13.33
C SER A 274 -0.54 -20.70 -13.16
N TYR A 275 -0.96 -20.07 -12.07
CA TYR A 275 -0.64 -18.66 -11.84
C TYR A 275 0.86 -18.44 -11.65
N ALA A 276 1.51 -19.29 -10.84
CA ALA A 276 2.96 -19.24 -10.63
C ALA A 276 3.73 -19.40 -11.96
N PHE A 277 3.39 -20.41 -12.75
CA PHE A 277 4.00 -20.65 -14.05
C PHE A 277 3.78 -19.49 -15.02
N ASN A 278 2.55 -18.95 -15.07
CA ASN A 278 2.27 -17.79 -15.89
C ASN A 278 3.09 -16.57 -15.45
N MET A 279 3.17 -16.27 -14.16
CA MET A 279 3.97 -15.14 -13.66
C MET A 279 5.43 -15.24 -14.12
N TYR A 280 6.05 -16.41 -13.97
CA TYR A 280 7.41 -16.66 -14.44
C TYR A 280 7.54 -16.53 -15.97
N TYR A 281 6.63 -17.14 -16.72
CA TYR A 281 6.61 -17.08 -18.19
C TYR A 281 6.51 -15.64 -18.71
N GLN A 282 5.64 -14.83 -18.11
CA GLN A 282 5.37 -13.47 -18.56
C GLN A 282 6.53 -12.51 -18.23
N VAL A 283 7.14 -12.60 -17.04
CA VAL A 283 8.32 -11.75 -16.71
C VAL A 283 9.56 -12.13 -17.53
N ASN A 284 9.57 -13.32 -18.12
CA ASN A 284 10.60 -13.79 -19.04
C ASN A 284 10.21 -13.69 -20.52
N ASN A 285 9.41 -12.69 -20.89
CA ASN A 285 9.05 -12.34 -22.27
C ASN A 285 8.39 -13.47 -23.08
N GLN A 286 7.64 -14.35 -22.42
CA GLN A 286 6.94 -15.46 -23.09
C GLN A 286 7.86 -16.39 -23.90
N ASN A 287 9.11 -16.56 -23.46
CA ASN A 287 10.02 -17.51 -24.09
C ASN A 287 9.45 -18.93 -23.94
N ASP A 288 9.29 -19.66 -25.05
CA ASP A 288 8.71 -21.01 -25.06
C ASP A 288 9.44 -21.97 -24.09
N GLY A 289 10.75 -21.82 -23.92
CA GLY A 289 11.54 -22.63 -22.96
C GLY A 289 11.26 -22.35 -21.48
N ASN A 290 10.53 -21.28 -21.17
CA ASN A 290 10.14 -20.91 -19.80
C ASN A 290 8.72 -21.37 -19.43
N CYS A 291 8.13 -22.25 -20.24
CA CYS A 291 6.85 -22.90 -19.97
C CYS A 291 6.93 -24.42 -20.23
N ASP A 292 7.85 -25.08 -19.54
CA ASP A 292 7.95 -26.56 -19.56
C ASP A 292 7.80 -27.13 -18.14
N PHE A 293 8.64 -26.66 -17.20
CA PHE A 293 8.65 -27.11 -15.81
C PHE A 293 8.63 -28.65 -15.69
N SER A 294 9.55 -29.34 -16.39
CA SER A 294 9.59 -30.81 -16.43
C SER A 294 8.31 -31.44 -17.01
N ARG A 295 7.68 -30.79 -17.99
CA ARG A 295 6.38 -31.14 -18.60
C ARG A 295 5.15 -30.93 -17.70
N LEU A 296 5.31 -30.25 -16.55
CA LEU A 296 4.22 -29.87 -15.65
C LEU A 296 3.41 -28.67 -16.16
N ALA A 297 3.91 -27.95 -17.16
CA ALA A 297 3.25 -26.78 -17.72
C ALA A 297 3.08 -26.87 -19.24
N ILE A 298 2.10 -26.14 -19.76
CA ILE A 298 1.84 -26.00 -21.19
C ILE A 298 1.41 -24.57 -21.52
N VAL A 299 1.78 -24.10 -22.72
CA VAL A 299 1.31 -22.82 -23.23
C VAL A 299 -0.09 -22.97 -23.82
N THR A 300 -1.00 -22.06 -23.45
CA THR A 300 -2.35 -21.96 -23.99
C THR A 300 -2.64 -20.55 -24.50
N ASP A 301 -3.54 -20.45 -25.49
CA ASP A 301 -4.10 -19.18 -25.97
C ASP A 301 -5.49 -18.92 -25.34
N GLU A 302 -5.98 -19.84 -24.50
CA GLU A 302 -7.21 -19.67 -23.72
C GLU A 302 -6.91 -18.93 -22.42
N ASP A 303 -7.64 -17.84 -22.16
CA ASP A 303 -7.45 -17.01 -20.96
C ASP A 303 -7.91 -17.77 -19.70
N PRO A 304 -7.00 -18.11 -18.76
CA PRO A 304 -7.34 -18.86 -17.56
C PRO A 304 -7.93 -17.98 -16.44
N SER A 305 -8.15 -16.69 -16.69
CA SER A 305 -8.69 -15.75 -15.69
C SER A 305 -10.15 -16.04 -15.33
N ASP A 306 -10.50 -15.74 -14.08
CA ASP A 306 -11.88 -15.73 -13.57
C ASP A 306 -12.32 -14.30 -13.16
N LYS A 307 -13.47 -14.14 -12.49
CA LYS A 307 -13.98 -12.82 -12.09
C LYS A 307 -13.13 -12.10 -11.04
N VAL A 308 -12.34 -12.87 -10.28
CA VAL A 308 -11.51 -12.44 -9.15
C VAL A 308 -10.03 -12.51 -9.54
N CYS A 309 -9.58 -13.65 -10.07
CA CYS A 309 -8.22 -13.92 -10.49
C CYS A 309 -7.99 -13.51 -11.96
N GLN A 310 -7.04 -12.62 -12.18
CA GLN A 310 -6.67 -12.13 -13.50
C GLN A 310 -5.24 -12.56 -13.80
N PHE A 311 -5.07 -13.44 -14.77
CA PHE A 311 -3.75 -13.89 -15.20
C PHE A 311 -3.12 -12.85 -16.12
N PRO A 312 -2.02 -12.20 -15.69
CA PRO A 312 -1.50 -11.07 -16.43
C PRO A 312 -0.87 -11.50 -17.76
N VAL A 313 -0.94 -10.58 -18.72
CA VAL A 313 -0.06 -10.54 -19.89
C VAL A 313 0.84 -9.32 -19.71
N MET A 314 2.16 -9.50 -19.78
CA MET A 314 3.09 -8.39 -19.53
C MET A 314 3.09 -7.37 -20.67
N ILE A 315 3.51 -6.15 -20.37
CA ILE A 315 3.68 -5.11 -21.38
C ILE A 315 4.77 -5.53 -22.38
N ALA A 316 4.52 -5.32 -23.67
CA ALA A 316 5.56 -5.50 -24.69
C ALA A 316 6.52 -4.32 -24.55
N ASP A 317 7.78 -4.61 -24.21
CA ASP A 317 8.78 -3.56 -24.00
C ASP A 317 8.86 -2.63 -25.22
N GLY A 318 8.75 -1.34 -24.97
CA GLY A 318 9.05 -0.32 -25.94
C GLY A 318 10.55 -0.22 -26.03
N SER A 319 11.18 -1.01 -26.91
CA SER A 319 12.60 -0.85 -27.21
C SER A 319 12.92 0.65 -27.33
N PRO A 320 13.94 1.19 -26.62
CA PRO A 320 14.29 2.62 -26.66
C PRO A 320 14.52 3.14 -28.09
N VAL A 321 14.75 2.21 -29.02
CA VAL A 321 14.87 2.43 -30.47
C VAL A 321 13.56 2.97 -31.10
N MET A 322 12.38 2.61 -30.58
CA MET A 322 11.09 3.14 -31.06
C MET A 322 10.87 4.60 -30.67
N LEU A 323 11.38 5.04 -29.52
CA LEU A 323 11.34 6.46 -29.10
C LEU A 323 12.28 7.34 -29.94
N ARG A 324 13.31 6.77 -30.59
CA ARG A 324 14.19 7.50 -31.52
C ARG A 324 13.70 7.52 -32.98
N ARG A 325 12.74 6.67 -33.36
CA ARG A 325 12.21 6.64 -34.75
C ARG A 325 11.04 7.59 -35.00
N GLY A 326 10.63 8.40 -34.02
CA GLY A 326 9.62 9.45 -34.17
C GLY A 326 10.14 10.79 -34.72
N ALA A 327 11.45 10.94 -34.92
CA ALA A 327 12.04 12.18 -35.42
C ALA A 327 13.14 11.86 -36.44
N LEU A 328 12.76 11.42 -37.65
CA LEU A 328 13.52 11.56 -38.90
C LEU A 328 12.71 10.89 -40.02
N GLY A 329 11.87 11.69 -40.67
CA GLY A 329 11.01 11.26 -41.77
C GLY A 329 10.67 12.45 -42.66
N TYR A 330 11.71 13.00 -43.30
CA TYR A 330 11.74 13.71 -44.58
C TYR A 330 10.43 14.32 -45.11
N PHE A 331 10.36 15.65 -45.09
CA PHE A 331 9.82 16.39 -46.23
C PHE A 331 10.97 16.63 -47.21
N ALA A 332 10.92 15.95 -48.36
CA ALA A 332 11.47 16.45 -49.61
C ALA A 332 10.27 16.90 -50.47
#